data_AF-A0A382AI60-F1
#
_entry.id   AF-A0A382AI60-F1
#
_cell.length_a   1.000
_cell.length_b   1.000
_cell.length_c   1.000
_cell.angle_alpha   90.00
_cell.angle_beta   90.00
_cell.angle_gamma   90.00
#
_symmetry.space_group_name_H-M   'P 1'
#
loop_
_entity.id
_entity.type
_entity.pdbx_description
1 polymer ?
#
loop_
_entity_poly.entity_id
_entity_poly.type
_entity_poly.pdbx_seq_one_letter_code
_entity_poly.pdbx_strand_id
1 'polypeptide(L)' 'MKNDTKSCISGCTEIELLVKQADIPNVELFPSAQIHIKYIGDLLLGRLNISKIQP' A
#
# COMPACT_ATOMS: atom_id res chain seq x y z
N MET A 1 2.58 -18.00 19.77
CA MET A 1 2.99 -16.58 19.72
C MET A 1 1.75 -15.74 19.44
N LYS A 2 1.44 -14.74 20.26
CA LYS A 2 0.46 -13.71 19.89
C LYS A 2 1.15 -12.83 18.86
N ASN A 3 0.61 -12.76 17.65
CA ASN A 3 1.14 -11.91 16.60
C ASN A 3 0.47 -10.54 16.77
N ASP A 4 1.22 -9.55 17.24
CA ASP A 4 0.71 -8.19 17.51
C ASP A 4 0.71 -7.30 16.27
N THR A 5 1.06 -7.85 15.11
CA THR A 5 1.05 -7.16 13.81
C THR A 5 -0.34 -6.60 13.53
N LYS A 6 -0.42 -5.27 13.40
CA LYS A 6 -1.67 -4.55 13.09
C LYS A 6 -1.87 -4.31 11.60
N SER A 7 -0.77 -4.25 10.86
CA SER A 7 -0.78 -3.95 9.44
C SER A 7 0.34 -4.67 8.71
N CYS A 8 0.15 -4.87 7.41
CA CYS A 8 1.14 -5.46 6.52
C CYS A 8 1.13 -4.69 5.21
N ILE A 9 2.33 -4.31 4.74
CA ILE A 9 2.51 -3.75 3.41
C ILE A 9 2.70 -4.93 2.45
N SER A 10 1.83 -5.04 1.46
CA SER A 10 2.01 -5.97 0.34
C SER A 10 3.11 -5.44 -0.57
N GLY A 11 4.36 -5.56 -0.12
CA GLY A 11 5.54 -4.96 -0.78
C GLY A 11 5.96 -5.64 -2.09
N CYS A 12 5.20 -6.63 -2.54
CA CYS A 12 5.41 -7.34 -3.78
C CYS A 12 4.06 -7.46 -4.51
N THR A 13 4.04 -7.12 -5.79
CA THR A 13 2.83 -7.09 -6.63
C THR A 13 2.12 -8.43 -6.68
N GLU A 14 2.86 -9.52 -6.64
CA GLU A 14 2.38 -10.90 -6.70
C GLU A 14 1.59 -11.25 -5.43
N ILE A 15 1.99 -10.72 -4.27
CA ILE A 15 1.26 -10.93 -3.02
C ILE A 15 -0.12 -10.29 -3.10
N GLU A 16 -0.26 -9.14 -3.76
CA GLU A 16 -1.57 -8.50 -3.95
C GLU A 16 -2.51 -9.31 -4.85
N LEU A 17 -1.98 -10.20 -5.69
CA LEU A 17 -2.80 -11.14 -6.48
C LEU A 17 -3.29 -12.32 -5.65
N LEU A 18 -2.47 -12.78 -4.70
CA LEU A 18 -2.66 -14.02 -3.94
C LEU A 18 -3.36 -13.82 -2.59
N VAL A 19 -3.21 -12.64 -1.98
CA VAL A 19 -3.71 -12.34 -0.64
C VAL A 19 -4.60 -11.12 -0.70
N LYS A 20 -5.83 -11.26 -0.18
CA LYS A 20 -6.84 -10.22 -0.08
C LYS A 20 -7.13 -9.92 1.38
N GLN A 21 -7.73 -8.76 1.64
CA GLN A 21 -8.11 -8.35 3.00
C GLN A 21 -9.02 -9.36 3.69
N ALA A 22 -9.84 -10.09 2.93
CA ALA A 22 -10.72 -11.15 3.43
C ALA A 22 -9.95 -12.36 3.99
N ASP A 23 -8.72 -12.61 3.55
CA ASP A 23 -7.90 -13.74 4.00
C ASP A 23 -7.25 -13.48 5.37
N ILE A 24 -7.02 -12.21 5.72
CA ILE A 24 -6.41 -11.77 6.98
C ILE A 24 -7.17 -10.59 7.61
N PRO A 25 -8.44 -10.78 8.05
CA PRO A 25 -9.33 -9.68 8.43
C PRO A 25 -8.87 -8.86 9.65
N ASN A 26 -7.95 -9.39 10.46
CA ASN A 26 -7.45 -8.73 11.67
C ASN A 26 -6.15 -7.92 11.43
N VAL A 27 -5.62 -7.94 10.21
CA VAL A 27 -4.40 -7.21 9.80
C VAL A 27 -4.74 -6.34 8.62
N GLU A 28 -4.54 -5.03 8.74
CA GLU A 28 -4.78 -4.10 7.65
C GLU A 28 -3.74 -4.29 6.54
N LEU A 29 -4.21 -4.56 5.32
CA LEU A 29 -3.35 -4.72 4.15
C LEU A 29 -3.16 -3.39 3.40
N PHE A 30 -1.90 -2.99 3.22
CA PHE A 30 -1.51 -1.84 2.43
C PHE A 30 -0.93 -2.30 1.08
N PRO A 31 -1.69 -2.23 -0.03
CA PRO A 31 -1.22 -2.62 -1.36
C PRO A 31 -0.21 -1.60 -1.89
N SER A 32 1.07 -1.98 -1.92
CA SER A 32 2.15 -1.08 -2.33
C SER A 32 1.99 -0.57 -3.76
N ALA A 33 1.56 -1.44 -4.68
CA ALA A 33 1.40 -1.09 -6.08
C ALA A 33 0.27 -0.06 -6.27
N GLN A 34 -0.88 -0.30 -5.64
CA GLN A 34 -2.01 0.63 -5.69
C GLN A 34 -1.66 1.98 -5.06
N ILE A 35 -0.92 1.98 -3.95
CA ILE A 35 -0.45 3.21 -3.29
C ILE A 35 0.45 4.00 -4.25
N HIS A 36 1.44 3.35 -4.88
CA HIS A 36 2.30 4.01 -5.87
C HIS A 36 1.51 4.57 -7.05
N ILE A 37 0.59 3.80 -7.62
CA ILE A 37 -0.27 4.23 -8.75
C ILE A 37 -1.09 5.48 -8.39
N LYS A 38 -1.65 5.52 -7.17
CA LYS A 38 -2.39 6.69 -6.69
C LYS A 38 -1.48 7.92 -6.64
N TYR A 39 -0.33 7.83 -5.97
CA TYR A 39 0.54 8.99 -5.76
C TYR A 39 1.19 9.50 -7.03
N ILE A 40 1.58 8.61 -7.96
CA ILE A 40 2.07 9.05 -9.27
C ILE A 40 0.95 9.71 -10.08
N GLY A 41 -0.29 9.22 -10.00
CA GLY A 41 -1.44 9.85 -10.63
C GLY A 41 -1.70 11.26 -10.07
N ASP A 42 -1.66 11.42 -8.76
CA ASP A 42 -1.83 12.73 -8.12
C ASP A 42 -0.70 13.70 -8.49
N LEU A 43 0.54 13.22 -8.65
CA LEU A 43 1.66 14.02 -9.12
C LEU A 43 1.46 14.48 -10.57
N LEU A 44 1.11 13.56 -11.47
CA LEU A 44 0.90 13.87 -12.89
C LEU A 44 -0.27 14.83 -13.13
N LEU A 45 -1.29 14.78 -12.27
CA LEU A 45 -2.45 15.68 -12.33
C LEU A 45 -2.22 17.02 -11.60
N GLY A 46 -1.02 17.27 -11.07
CA GLY A 46 -0.69 18.49 -10.33
C GLY A 46 -1.37 18.61 -8.96
N ARG A 47 -1.95 17.52 -8.44
CA ARG A 47 -2.56 17.46 -7.10
C ARG A 47 -1.54 17.24 -6.00
N LEU A 48 -0.39 16.67 -6.36
CA LEU A 48 0.76 16.46 -5.49
C LEU A 48 1.98 17.14 -6.09
N ASN A 49 2.70 17.92 -5.28
CA ASN A 49 3.98 18.50 -5.67
C ASN A 49 5.12 17.59 -5.21
N ILE A 50 5.98 17.16 -6.14
CA ILE A 50 7.14 16.32 -5.87
C ILE A 50 8.08 16.92 -4.83
N SER A 51 8.18 18.25 -4.75
CA SER A 51 9.03 18.93 -3.76
C SER A 51 8.55 18.74 -2.30
N LYS A 52 7.32 18.24 -2.11
CA LYS A 52 6.74 17.94 -0.80
C LYS A 52 6.92 16.48 -0.38
N ILE A 53 7.51 15.64 -1.24
CA ILE A 53 7.76 14.23 -0.94
C ILE A 53 9.18 14.12 -0.38
N GLN A 54 9.32 13.61 0.84
CA GLN A 54 10.62 13.28 1.44
C GLN A 54 11.01 11.83 1.10
N PRO A 55 12.32 11.51 1.00
CA PRO A 55 12.80 10.14 0.82
C PRO A 55 12.37 9.20 1.95
#